data_AF-A0A0E1W498-F1
#
_entry.id   AF-A0A0E1W498-F1
#
_cell.length_a   1.000
_cell.length_b   1.000
_cell.length_c   1.000
_cell.angle_alpha   90.00
_cell.angle_beta   90.00
_cell.angle_gamma   90.00
#
_symmetry.space_group_name_H-M   'P 1'
#
loop_
_entity.id
_entity.type
_entity.pdbx_description
1 polymer ?
#
loop_
_entity_poly.entity_id
_entity_poly.type
_entity_poly.pdbx_seq_one_letter_code
_entity_poly.pdbx_strand_id
1 'polypeptide(L)'
;MSFCAKWLDDPRVIYHDTSRQRNKEDDRRIVRKLWRLLDQADIVVAQNGIKFDAKKIQARFLLLGMPPPSPFKVVDTLVEARKHFGFTSNKLEWLTEKLCKKHKKKKHAKFPGFELWRECLKGNLEAWAEMKEYNVEDVLSLEELYLVLRPWMQGHPNVGNYDSAIGDGPKCSHCGSTHVRRKGLRYTQVGQYPRYHCQACGAWSRGRLTVNSKQHKANLLVS
;
A
#
# COMPACT_ATOMS: atom_id res chain seq x y z
N MET A 1 -2.04 -12.67 -19.12
CA MET A 1 -1.97 -12.23 -17.71
C MET A 1 -0.77 -11.30 -17.53
N SER A 2 -0.85 -10.29 -16.66
CA SER A 2 0.27 -9.41 -16.32
C SER A 2 0.22 -9.05 -14.82
N PHE A 3 1.35 -8.56 -14.29
CA PHE A 3 1.37 -7.84 -13.02
C PHE A 3 2.40 -6.72 -13.08
N CYS A 4 2.19 -5.71 -12.23
CA CYS A 4 3.08 -4.58 -12.05
C CYS A 4 3.24 -4.29 -10.57
N ALA A 5 4.44 -3.90 -10.16
CA ALA A 5 4.78 -3.57 -8.80
C ALA A 5 5.97 -2.61 -8.77
N LYS A 6 6.19 -1.99 -7.62
CA LYS A 6 7.32 -1.09 -7.38
C LYS A 6 7.65 -1.13 -5.89
N TRP A 7 8.94 -1.12 -5.55
CA TRP A 7 9.37 -0.87 -4.18
C TRP A 7 9.27 0.62 -3.89
N LEU A 8 8.75 0.97 -2.71
CA LEU A 8 8.62 2.37 -2.29
C LEU A 8 9.99 3.06 -2.40
N ASP A 9 10.02 4.25 -2.99
CA ASP A 9 11.22 5.06 -3.25
C ASP A 9 12.25 4.49 -4.26
N ASP A 10 12.11 3.25 -4.74
CA ASP A 10 12.92 2.72 -5.85
C ASP A 10 12.35 3.22 -7.20
N PRO A 11 13.11 3.93 -8.06
CA PRO A 11 12.58 4.43 -9.33
C PRO A 11 12.17 3.32 -10.32
N ARG A 12 12.60 2.07 -10.10
CA ARG A 12 12.37 0.96 -11.03
C ARG A 12 10.99 0.35 -10.84
N VAL A 13 10.25 0.28 -11.94
CA VAL A 13 8.97 -0.44 -12.00
C VAL A 13 9.20 -1.89 -12.44
N ILE A 14 8.66 -2.84 -11.70
CA ILE A 14 8.69 -4.26 -11.99
C ILE A 14 7.43 -4.59 -12.78
N TYR A 15 7.60 -5.02 -14.03
CA TYR A 15 6.48 -5.42 -14.89
C TYR A 15 6.76 -6.77 -15.55
N HIS A 16 5.77 -7.66 -15.48
CA HIS A 16 5.82 -8.97 -16.14
C HIS A 16 4.49 -9.33 -16.77
N ASP A 17 4.55 -9.96 -17.95
CA ASP A 17 3.37 -10.43 -18.66
C ASP A 17 3.61 -11.75 -19.41
N THR A 18 2.55 -12.21 -20.06
CA THR A 18 2.53 -13.41 -20.90
C THR A 18 2.68 -13.11 -22.40
N SER A 19 2.93 -11.85 -22.80
CA SER A 19 2.99 -11.41 -24.20
C SER A 19 4.00 -12.17 -25.05
N ARG A 20 5.12 -12.63 -24.45
CA ARG A 20 6.17 -13.40 -25.13
C ARG A 20 5.98 -14.93 -25.08
N GLN A 21 4.93 -15.42 -24.43
CA GLN A 21 4.68 -16.85 -24.30
C GLN A 21 3.86 -17.38 -25.48
N ARG A 22 4.03 -18.63 -25.88
CA ARG A 22 3.17 -19.24 -26.92
C ARG A 22 1.72 -19.32 -26.43
N ASN A 23 1.52 -19.88 -25.23
CA ASN A 23 0.24 -19.87 -24.55
C ASN A 23 0.15 -18.61 -23.65
N LYS A 24 -0.73 -17.66 -23.99
CA LYS A 24 -0.91 -16.42 -23.21
C LYS A 24 -1.64 -16.64 -21.89
N GLU A 25 -2.33 -17.77 -21.75
CA GLU A 25 -3.07 -18.16 -20.55
C GLU A 25 -2.19 -18.88 -19.52
N ASP A 26 -1.03 -19.40 -19.92
CA ASP A 26 -0.05 -19.95 -18.98
C ASP A 26 0.67 -18.81 -18.23
N ASP A 27 0.25 -18.57 -17.00
CA ASP A 27 0.79 -17.55 -16.11
C ASP A 27 1.78 -18.10 -15.08
N ARG A 28 2.11 -19.40 -15.07
CA ARG A 28 2.95 -20.05 -14.05
C ARG A 28 4.25 -19.31 -13.80
N ARG A 29 4.89 -18.86 -14.88
CA ARG A 29 6.16 -18.12 -14.83
C ARG A 29 6.01 -16.78 -14.11
N ILE A 30 4.96 -16.01 -14.42
CA ILE A 30 4.78 -14.67 -13.83
C ILE A 30 4.24 -14.77 -12.40
N VAL A 31 3.37 -15.76 -12.12
CA VAL A 31 2.86 -16.01 -10.77
C VAL A 31 3.99 -16.41 -9.83
N ARG A 32 4.96 -17.22 -10.29
CA ARG A 32 6.16 -17.54 -9.49
C ARG A 32 7.01 -16.31 -9.16
N LYS A 33 7.12 -15.34 -10.08
CA LYS A 33 7.83 -14.08 -9.82
C LYS A 33 7.08 -13.21 -8.83
N LEU A 34 5.76 -13.11 -8.96
CA LEU A 34 4.92 -12.38 -8.02
C LEU A 34 4.98 -12.98 -6.62
N TRP A 35 4.96 -14.31 -6.50
CA TRP A 35 5.12 -15.00 -5.23
C TRP A 35 6.43 -14.61 -4.54
N ARG A 36 7.56 -14.68 -5.25
CA ARG A 36 8.87 -14.31 -4.69
C ARG A 36 8.92 -12.85 -4.26
N LEU A 37 8.22 -11.97 -4.97
CA LEU A 37 8.16 -10.55 -4.63
C LEU A 37 7.37 -10.33 -3.34
N LEU A 38 6.21 -10.97 -3.21
CA LEU A 38 5.38 -10.89 -2.01
C LEU A 38 6.05 -11.55 -0.80
N ASP A 39 6.80 -12.63 -1.02
CA ASP A 39 7.56 -13.34 0.02
C ASP A 39 8.67 -12.47 0.65
N GLN A 40 9.15 -11.46 -0.08
CA GLN A 40 10.14 -10.49 0.41
C GLN A 40 9.50 -9.25 1.06
N ALA A 41 8.19 -9.05 0.93
CA ALA A 41 7.55 -7.81 1.33
C ALA A 41 6.98 -7.92 2.76
N ASP A 42 7.32 -6.97 3.63
CA ASP A 42 6.66 -6.85 4.94
C ASP A 42 5.29 -6.16 4.84
N ILE A 43 5.21 -5.18 3.93
CA ILE A 43 4.05 -4.31 3.73
C ILE A 43 3.79 -4.18 2.23
N VAL A 44 2.57 -4.47 1.81
CA VAL A 44 2.08 -4.32 0.44
C VAL A 44 1.04 -3.22 0.39
N VAL A 45 1.27 -2.21 -0.45
CA VAL A 45 0.31 -1.13 -0.70
C VAL A 45 -0.53 -1.49 -1.92
N ALA A 46 -1.85 -1.35 -1.82
CA ALA A 46 -2.78 -1.66 -2.91
C ALA A 46 -4.00 -0.74 -2.89
N GLN A 47 -4.69 -0.62 -4.02
CA GLN A 47 -6.04 -0.05 -4.07
C GLN A 47 -7.06 -1.18 -4.18
N ASN A 48 -7.92 -1.37 -3.18
CA ASN A 48 -8.88 -2.48 -3.11
C ASN A 48 -8.21 -3.87 -3.09
N GLY A 49 -6.91 -3.94 -2.75
CA GLY A 49 -6.14 -5.17 -2.77
C GLY A 49 -6.62 -6.21 -1.75
N ILE A 50 -7.19 -5.81 -0.62
CA ILE A 50 -7.71 -6.75 0.40
C ILE A 50 -8.88 -7.56 -0.16
N LYS A 51 -9.77 -6.90 -0.91
CA LYS A 51 -10.97 -7.55 -1.47
C LYS A 51 -10.73 -8.15 -2.85
N PHE A 52 -9.71 -7.70 -3.57
CA PHE A 52 -9.45 -8.13 -4.94
C PHE A 52 -8.08 -8.79 -5.11
N ASP A 53 -7.00 -8.02 -5.23
CA ASP A 53 -5.67 -8.52 -5.64
C ASP A 53 -5.18 -9.67 -4.76
N ALA A 54 -5.15 -9.48 -3.44
CA ALA A 54 -4.65 -10.48 -2.51
C ALA A 54 -5.41 -11.81 -2.64
N LYS A 55 -6.75 -11.75 -2.77
CA LYS A 55 -7.58 -12.95 -2.94
C LYS A 55 -7.36 -13.63 -4.29
N LYS A 56 -7.29 -12.86 -5.37
CA LYS A 56 -7.06 -13.39 -6.72
C LYS A 56 -5.68 -14.03 -6.84
N ILE A 57 -4.66 -13.36 -6.31
CA ILE A 57 -3.27 -13.83 -6.32
C ILE A 57 -3.13 -15.11 -5.49
N GLN A 58 -3.65 -15.13 -4.25
CA GLN A 58 -3.59 -16.31 -3.39
C GLN A 58 -4.35 -17.50 -3.99
N ALA A 59 -5.52 -17.28 -4.60
CA ALA A 59 -6.23 -18.34 -5.32
C ALA A 59 -5.39 -18.90 -6.48
N ARG A 60 -4.67 -18.05 -7.22
CA ARG A 60 -3.74 -18.53 -8.27
C ARG A 60 -2.57 -19.30 -7.70
N PHE A 61 -2.00 -18.90 -6.56
CA PHE A 61 -0.96 -19.69 -5.87
C PHE A 61 -1.47 -21.08 -5.53
N LEU A 62 -2.65 -21.17 -4.93
CA LEU A 62 -3.28 -22.44 -4.56
C LEU A 62 -3.52 -23.34 -5.77
N LEU A 63 -4.09 -22.80 -6.85
CA LEU A 63 -4.34 -23.54 -8.09
C LEU A 63 -3.07 -24.06 -8.77
N LEU A 64 -1.93 -23.40 -8.54
CA LEU A 64 -0.62 -23.81 -9.05
C LEU A 64 0.17 -24.68 -8.07
N GLY A 65 -0.42 -25.10 -6.94
CA GLY A 65 0.25 -25.93 -5.93
C GLY A 65 1.38 -25.21 -5.20
N MET A 66 1.34 -23.87 -5.13
CA MET A 66 2.34 -23.06 -4.45
C MET A 66 1.93 -22.82 -2.99
N PRO A 67 2.90 -22.82 -2.04
CA PRO A 67 2.61 -22.44 -0.66
C PRO A 67 2.22 -20.96 -0.57
N PRO A 68 1.64 -20.49 0.55
CA PRO A 68 1.53 -19.05 0.79
C PRO A 68 2.92 -18.41 0.85
N PRO A 69 3.09 -17.14 0.43
CA PRO A 69 4.31 -16.38 0.71
C PRO A 69 4.40 -16.06 2.21
N SER A 70 5.55 -15.55 2.65
CA SER A 70 5.73 -15.02 3.99
C SER A 70 4.64 -13.99 4.35
N PRO A 71 4.13 -13.98 5.60
CA PRO A 71 3.04 -13.09 5.98
C PRO A 71 3.40 -11.62 5.83
N PHE A 72 2.56 -10.86 5.13
CA PHE A 72 2.72 -9.42 4.93
C PHE A 72 1.47 -8.65 5.37
N LYS A 73 1.65 -7.37 5.71
CA LYS A 73 0.54 -6.43 5.96
C LYS A 73 0.09 -5.79 4.66
N VAL A 74 -1.22 -5.55 4.51
CA VAL A 74 -1.76 -4.80 3.38
C VAL A 74 -2.21 -3.43 3.85
N VAL A 75 -1.68 -2.38 3.22
CA VAL A 75 -2.22 -1.02 3.33
C VAL A 75 -3.10 -0.76 2.12
N ASP A 76 -4.41 -0.82 2.32
CA ASP A 76 -5.38 -0.65 1.25
C ASP A 76 -5.92 0.78 1.21
N THR A 77 -5.49 1.56 0.22
CA THR A 77 -5.86 2.98 0.08
C THR A 77 -7.35 3.19 -0.10
N LEU A 78 -8.10 2.22 -0.64
CA LEU A 78 -9.57 2.31 -0.72
C LEU A 78 -10.19 2.24 0.69
N VAL A 79 -9.71 1.32 1.51
CA VAL A 79 -10.21 1.11 2.88
C VAL A 79 -9.85 2.31 3.74
N GLU A 80 -8.60 2.76 3.68
CA GLU A 80 -8.13 3.93 4.42
C GLU A 80 -8.85 5.21 3.98
N ALA A 81 -9.11 5.38 2.68
CA ALA A 81 -9.87 6.52 2.18
C ALA A 81 -11.30 6.56 2.76
N ARG A 82 -12.01 5.42 2.76
CA ARG A 82 -13.37 5.30 3.32
C ARG A 82 -13.42 5.47 4.83
N LYS A 83 -12.38 5.03 5.53
CA LYS A 83 -12.30 5.10 6.99
C LYS A 83 -12.09 6.52 7.48
N HIS A 84 -11.32 7.32 6.74
CA HIS A 84 -10.86 8.62 7.19
C HIS A 84 -11.54 9.81 6.52
N PHE A 85 -12.18 9.62 5.35
CA PHE A 85 -12.69 10.72 4.55
C PHE A 85 -14.07 10.44 3.93
N GLY A 86 -14.83 11.51 3.66
CA GLY A 86 -16.12 11.49 2.97
C GLY A 86 -16.04 11.89 1.51
N PHE A 87 -15.08 11.34 0.74
CA PHE A 87 -14.93 11.68 -0.68
C PHE A 87 -16.11 11.25 -1.53
N THR A 88 -16.42 12.01 -2.60
CA THR A 88 -17.47 11.69 -3.58
C THR A 88 -17.27 10.33 -4.24
N SER A 89 -16.01 9.95 -4.48
CA SER A 89 -15.64 8.63 -4.99
C SER A 89 -14.31 8.22 -4.39
N ASN A 90 -14.16 6.91 -4.13
CA ASN A 90 -12.91 6.33 -3.66
C ASN A 90 -12.23 5.48 -4.75
N LYS A 91 -12.59 5.67 -6.02
CA LYS A 91 -11.88 5.05 -7.15
C LYS A 91 -10.49 5.67 -7.27
N LEU A 92 -9.48 4.87 -7.63
CA LEU A 92 -8.10 5.33 -7.79
C LEU A 92 -7.99 6.52 -8.76
N GLU A 93 -8.72 6.46 -9.88
CA GLU A 93 -8.77 7.54 -10.87
C GLU A 93 -9.22 8.86 -10.25
N TRP A 94 -10.34 8.83 -9.53
CA TRP A 94 -10.89 10.03 -8.90
C TRP A 94 -9.96 10.57 -7.80
N LEU A 95 -9.43 9.68 -6.94
CA LEU A 95 -8.56 10.09 -5.84
C LEU A 95 -7.24 10.68 -6.35
N THR A 96 -6.61 10.04 -7.34
CA THR A 96 -5.34 10.53 -7.90
C THR A 96 -5.53 11.83 -8.66
N GLU A 97 -6.63 11.99 -9.41
CA GLU A 97 -6.96 13.25 -10.08
C GLU A 97 -7.07 14.43 -9.10
N LYS A 98 -7.67 14.19 -7.92
CA LYS A 98 -7.92 15.23 -6.92
C LYS A 98 -6.75 15.49 -5.96
N LEU A 99 -5.96 14.47 -5.65
CA LEU A 99 -4.99 14.51 -4.55
C LEU A 99 -3.53 14.42 -5.01
N CYS A 100 -3.26 13.78 -6.15
CA CYS A 100 -1.91 13.63 -6.67
C CYS A 100 -1.53 14.80 -7.58
N LYS A 101 -0.26 15.18 -7.53
CA LYS A 101 0.31 16.28 -8.30
C LYS A 101 1.03 15.79 -9.55
N LYS A 102 1.74 14.66 -9.46
CA LYS A 102 2.64 14.19 -10.53
C LYS A 102 2.03 13.04 -11.34
N HIS A 103 1.50 12.03 -10.68
CA HIS A 103 1.00 10.80 -11.27
C HIS A 103 -0.51 10.71 -11.04
N LYS A 104 -1.26 10.83 -12.14
CA LYS A 104 -2.70 10.67 -12.15
C LYS A 104 -3.02 9.42 -12.94
N LYS A 105 -3.89 8.58 -12.40
CA LYS A 105 -4.37 7.41 -13.14
C LYS A 105 -5.18 7.90 -14.34
N LYS A 106 -4.75 7.56 -15.55
CA LYS A 106 -5.47 7.91 -16.77
C LYS A 106 -6.65 6.97 -17.02
N LYS A 107 -7.56 7.44 -17.87
CA LYS A 107 -8.56 6.57 -18.51
C LYS A 107 -7.88 5.82 -19.65
N HIS A 108 -8.15 4.53 -19.73
CA HIS A 108 -7.81 3.72 -20.90
C HIS A 108 -8.57 4.22 -22.12
N ALA A 109 -7.83 4.71 -23.13
CA ALA A 109 -8.46 5.31 -24.31
C ALA A 109 -8.53 4.34 -25.50
N LYS A 110 -7.53 3.46 -25.67
CA LYS A 110 -7.44 2.61 -26.87
C LYS A 110 -8.25 1.31 -26.78
N PHE A 111 -8.32 0.71 -25.60
CA PHE A 111 -9.04 -0.55 -25.37
C PHE A 111 -9.85 -0.48 -24.05
N PRO A 112 -11.11 -0.05 -24.08
CA PRO A 112 -11.88 0.15 -22.87
C PRO A 112 -12.26 -1.18 -22.19
N GLY A 113 -12.03 -1.25 -20.88
CA GLY A 113 -12.53 -2.33 -20.03
C GLY A 113 -11.99 -3.71 -20.41
N PHE A 114 -12.90 -4.67 -20.63
CA PHE A 114 -12.54 -6.06 -20.89
C PHE A 114 -11.92 -6.28 -22.28
N GLU A 115 -12.09 -5.32 -23.20
CA GLU A 115 -11.54 -5.42 -24.55
C GLU A 115 -10.02 -5.51 -24.54
N LEU A 116 -9.34 -4.74 -23.69
CA LEU A 116 -7.89 -4.77 -23.55
C LEU A 116 -7.38 -6.19 -23.25
N TRP A 117 -8.07 -6.88 -22.34
CA TRP A 117 -7.71 -8.26 -21.98
C TRP A 117 -7.93 -9.23 -23.13
N ARG A 118 -9.05 -9.12 -23.85
CA ARG A 118 -9.37 -9.95 -25.00
C ARG A 118 -8.32 -9.80 -26.11
N GLU A 119 -7.93 -8.57 -26.43
CA GLU A 119 -6.93 -8.30 -27.47
C GLU A 119 -5.52 -8.78 -27.06
N CYS A 120 -5.17 -8.67 -25.78
CA CYS A 120 -3.94 -9.26 -25.26
C CYS A 120 -3.89 -10.79 -25.48
N LEU A 121 -5.00 -11.50 -25.24
CA LEU A 121 -5.08 -12.95 -25.46
C LEU A 121 -4.98 -13.34 -26.95
N LYS A 122 -5.47 -12.49 -27.86
CA LYS A 122 -5.28 -12.65 -29.31
C LYS A 122 -3.84 -12.38 -29.77
N GLY A 123 -2.95 -11.92 -28.88
CA GLY A 123 -1.55 -11.61 -29.21
C GLY A 123 -1.35 -10.24 -29.86
N ASN A 124 -2.34 -9.34 -29.76
CA ASN A 124 -2.22 -7.97 -30.26
C ASN A 124 -1.12 -7.21 -29.50
N LEU A 125 -0.03 -6.84 -30.19
CA LEU A 125 1.13 -6.18 -29.60
C LEU A 125 0.81 -4.76 -29.09
N GLU A 126 -0.11 -4.05 -29.74
CA GLU A 126 -0.54 -2.73 -29.30
C GLU A 126 -1.31 -2.83 -27.97
N ALA A 127 -2.20 -3.82 -27.85
CA ALA A 127 -2.90 -4.08 -26.59
C ALA A 127 -1.94 -4.45 -25.45
N TRP A 128 -0.86 -5.19 -25.73
CA TRP A 128 0.17 -5.48 -24.74
C TRP A 128 0.99 -4.25 -24.34
N ALA A 129 1.26 -3.34 -25.27
CA ALA A 129 1.91 -2.07 -24.99
C ALA A 129 1.01 -1.19 -24.09
N GLU A 130 -0.27 -1.07 -24.43
CA GLU A 130 -1.27 -0.35 -23.61
C GLU A 130 -1.39 -0.97 -22.22
N MET A 131 -1.48 -2.31 -22.13
CA MET A 131 -1.53 -3.03 -20.86
C MET A 131 -0.34 -2.69 -19.97
N LYS A 132 0.87 -2.64 -20.54
CA LYS A 132 2.07 -2.29 -19.79
C LYS A 132 2.02 -0.83 -19.31
N GLU A 133 1.73 0.10 -20.21
CA GLU A 133 1.67 1.53 -19.89
C GLU A 133 0.68 1.79 -18.76
N TYR A 134 -0.54 1.28 -18.89
CA TYR A 134 -1.57 1.43 -17.87
C TYR A 134 -1.16 0.85 -16.51
N ASN A 135 -0.63 -0.37 -16.49
CA ASN A 135 -0.24 -1.01 -15.23
C ASN A 135 0.90 -0.22 -14.54
N VAL A 136 1.80 0.38 -15.31
CA VAL A 136 2.87 1.23 -14.79
C VAL A 136 2.29 2.52 -14.19
N GLU A 137 1.38 3.20 -14.90
CA GLU A 137 0.73 4.41 -14.42
C GLU A 137 -0.10 4.17 -13.15
N ASP A 138 -0.79 3.03 -13.05
CA ASP A 138 -1.55 2.63 -11.88
C ASP A 138 -0.67 2.49 -10.64
N VAL A 139 0.49 1.85 -10.76
CA VAL A 139 1.41 1.68 -9.64
C VAL A 139 2.02 3.01 -9.21
N LEU A 140 2.42 3.87 -10.16
CA LEU A 140 3.00 5.18 -9.85
C LEU A 140 1.98 6.13 -9.19
N SER A 141 0.75 6.14 -9.70
CA SER A 141 -0.33 6.97 -9.13
C SER A 141 -0.80 6.44 -7.77
N LEU A 142 -0.83 5.11 -7.58
CA LEU A 142 -1.10 4.50 -6.29
C LEU A 142 -0.02 4.85 -5.25
N GLU A 143 1.26 4.80 -5.63
CA GLU A 143 2.36 5.18 -4.74
C GLU A 143 2.22 6.62 -4.25
N GLU A 144 2.01 7.57 -5.16
CA GLU A 144 1.82 8.97 -4.79
C GLU A 144 0.58 9.16 -3.91
N LEU A 145 -0.55 8.53 -4.27
CA LEU A 145 -1.77 8.57 -3.47
C LEU A 145 -1.53 8.02 -2.06
N TYR A 146 -0.86 6.88 -1.95
CA TYR A 146 -0.49 6.30 -0.66
C TYR A 146 0.33 7.28 0.17
N LEU A 147 1.34 7.93 -0.41
CA LEU A 147 2.16 8.91 0.30
C LEU A 147 1.35 10.13 0.78
N VAL A 148 0.36 10.58 0.00
CA VAL A 148 -0.56 11.67 0.39
C VAL A 148 -1.47 11.25 1.55
N LEU A 149 -2.02 10.03 1.52
CA LEU A 149 -2.96 9.54 2.53
C LEU A 149 -2.26 9.04 3.80
N ARG A 150 -1.04 8.51 3.69
CA ARG A 150 -0.27 7.85 4.76
C ARG A 150 -0.23 8.61 6.09
N PRO A 151 -0.08 9.95 6.14
CA PRO A 151 -0.05 10.69 7.40
C PRO A 151 -1.36 10.67 8.20
N TRP A 152 -2.47 10.35 7.54
CA TRP A 152 -3.81 10.32 8.13
C TRP A 152 -4.23 8.95 8.66
N MET A 153 -3.52 7.89 8.25
CA MET A 153 -3.91 6.48 8.49
C MET A 153 -3.73 6.07 9.95
N GLN A 154 -4.83 5.92 10.70
CA GLN A 154 -4.76 5.44 12.07
C GLN A 154 -4.54 3.92 12.11
N GLY A 155 -3.42 3.48 12.70
CA GLY A 155 -3.07 2.05 12.76
C GLY A 155 -2.29 1.58 11.53
N HIS A 156 -1.66 2.49 10.79
CA HIS A 156 -0.66 2.15 9.77
C HIS A 156 0.42 1.20 10.35
N PRO A 157 0.87 0.17 9.61
CA PRO A 157 1.93 -0.72 10.06
C PRO A 157 3.16 0.08 10.49
N ASN A 158 3.62 -0.13 11.72
CA ASN A 158 4.74 0.65 12.24
C ASN A 158 6.03 0.30 11.49
N VAL A 159 6.41 1.13 10.52
CA VAL A 159 7.60 0.88 9.67
C VAL A 159 8.88 0.85 10.49
N GLY A 160 8.94 1.58 11.61
CA GLY A 160 10.08 1.54 12.53
C GLY A 160 10.27 0.19 13.23
N ASN A 161 9.28 -0.71 13.19
CA ASN A 161 9.42 -2.08 13.69
C ASN A 161 10.18 -3.00 12.71
N TYR A 162 10.29 -2.59 11.45
CA TYR A 162 10.99 -3.34 10.39
C TYR A 162 12.40 -2.78 10.13
N ASP A 163 12.72 -1.63 10.74
CA ASP A 163 14.05 -1.03 10.68
C ASP A 163 14.95 -1.66 11.75
N SER A 164 15.92 -2.47 11.30
CA SER A 164 16.89 -3.16 12.17
C SER A 164 17.97 -2.23 12.72
N ALA A 165 18.08 -0.98 12.24
CA ALA A 165 19.04 -0.03 12.77
C ALA A 165 18.60 0.44 14.15
N ILE A 166 19.36 0.04 15.18
CA ILE A 166 19.23 0.56 16.54
C ILE A 166 19.70 2.02 16.51
N GLY A 167 18.75 2.93 16.33
CA GLY A 167 18.98 4.37 16.46
C GLY A 167 18.53 4.84 17.83
N ASP A 168 19.20 5.87 18.34
CA ASP A 168 18.78 6.53 19.57
C ASP A 168 17.56 7.42 19.30
N GLY A 169 16.46 7.14 20.00
CA GLY A 169 15.28 8.00 20.04
C GLY A 169 14.08 7.55 19.21
N PRO A 170 12.98 8.33 19.25
CA PRO A 170 11.72 7.96 18.63
C PRO A 170 11.79 8.04 17.09
N LYS A 171 11.23 7.03 16.42
CA LYS A 171 11.02 7.01 14.96
C LYS A 171 9.54 7.19 14.63
N CYS A 172 9.25 7.83 13.50
CA CYS A 172 7.89 7.94 12.99
C CYS A 172 7.35 6.56 12.60
N SER A 173 6.18 6.18 13.12
CA SER A 173 5.56 4.89 12.78
C SER A 173 5.15 4.75 11.33
N HIS A 174 5.02 5.84 10.57
CA HIS A 174 4.51 5.80 9.19
C HIS A 174 5.61 5.79 8.13
N CYS A 175 6.71 6.50 8.38
CA CYS A 175 7.79 6.68 7.39
C CYS A 175 9.18 6.35 7.93
N GLY A 176 9.33 6.00 9.21
CA GLY A 176 10.61 5.60 9.79
C GLY A 176 11.54 6.76 10.13
N SER A 177 11.23 7.99 9.68
CA SER A 177 12.04 9.17 9.95
C SER A 177 12.25 9.40 11.45
N THR A 178 13.48 9.75 11.82
CA THR A 178 13.88 10.20 13.16
C THR A 178 13.57 11.69 13.39
N HIS A 179 13.15 12.44 12.37
CA HIS A 179 12.80 13.85 12.48
C HIS A 179 11.39 14.02 13.07
N VAL A 180 11.22 13.61 14.31
CA VAL A 180 9.97 13.69 15.06
C VAL A 180 10.13 14.67 16.23
N ARG A 181 9.07 15.46 16.47
CA ARG A 181 9.02 16.39 17.60
C ARG A 181 7.92 15.99 18.57
N ARG A 182 8.25 15.89 19.87
CA ARG A 182 7.24 15.71 20.92
C ARG A 182 6.38 16.98 21.00
N LYS A 183 5.06 16.84 20.87
CA LYS A 183 4.09 17.95 20.87
C LYS A 183 2.80 17.57 21.59
N GLY A 184 2.79 17.84 22.89
CA GLY A 184 1.65 17.62 23.79
C GLY A 184 1.43 16.14 24.16
N LEU A 185 0.20 15.85 24.57
CA LEU A 185 -0.23 14.52 25.01
C LEU A 185 -1.34 13.98 24.11
N ARG A 186 -1.37 12.66 23.93
CA ARG A 186 -2.53 11.92 23.41
C ARG A 186 -3.20 11.21 24.58
N TYR A 187 -4.51 11.35 24.63
CA TYR A 187 -5.35 10.78 25.68
C TYR A 187 -6.09 9.54 25.17
N THR A 188 -6.25 8.57 26.06
CA THR A 188 -7.22 7.47 26.01
C THR A 188 -8.07 7.57 27.28
N GLN A 189 -9.17 6.81 27.39
CA GLN A 189 -10.08 6.88 28.56
C GLN A 189 -9.33 6.85 29.91
N VAL A 190 -8.28 6.02 30.02
CA VAL A 190 -7.46 5.90 31.25
C VAL A 190 -5.97 6.13 31.05
N GLY A 191 -5.57 6.91 30.04
CA GLY A 191 -4.14 7.01 29.71
C GLY A 191 -3.73 8.30 29.01
N GLN A 192 -2.55 8.76 29.35
CA GLN A 192 -1.83 9.88 28.76
C GLN A 192 -0.53 9.36 28.19
N TYR A 193 -0.25 9.72 26.95
CA TYR A 193 0.93 9.31 26.21
C TYR A 193 1.59 10.54 25.57
N PRO A 194 2.93 10.60 25.49
CA PRO A 194 3.58 11.68 24.77
C PRO A 194 3.19 11.58 23.29
N ARG A 195 2.75 12.69 22.72
CA ARG A 195 2.37 12.77 21.30
C ARG A 195 3.55 13.30 20.50
N TYR A 196 3.74 12.78 19.29
CA TYR A 196 4.82 13.16 18.39
C TYR A 196 4.27 13.56 17.03
N HIS A 197 4.86 14.59 16.43
CA HIS A 197 4.60 15.02 15.06
C HIS A 197 5.85 14.80 14.21
N CYS A 198 5.70 14.04 13.13
CA CYS A 198 6.77 13.83 12.15
C CYS A 198 6.93 15.05 11.26
N GLN A 199 8.13 15.62 11.19
CA GLN A 199 8.42 16.76 10.33
C GLN A 199 8.71 16.34 8.88
N ALA A 200 8.96 15.05 8.61
CA ALA A 200 9.20 14.54 7.28
C ALA A 200 7.90 14.21 6.52
N CYS A 201 6.95 13.51 7.16
CA CYS A 201 5.69 13.13 6.52
C CYS A 201 4.44 13.80 7.10
N GLY A 202 4.54 14.58 8.18
CA GLY A 202 3.38 15.22 8.82
C GLY A 202 2.50 14.30 9.66
N ALA A 203 2.84 13.01 9.77
CA ALA A 203 2.04 12.06 10.55
C ALA A 203 2.12 12.33 12.05
N TRP A 204 1.00 12.13 12.74
CA TRP A 204 0.93 12.15 14.20
C TRP A 204 1.01 10.74 14.77
N SER A 205 1.82 10.56 15.81
CA SER A 205 1.94 9.29 16.55
C SER A 205 1.96 9.54 18.06
N ARG A 206 1.89 8.46 18.85
CA ARG A 206 2.08 8.53 20.30
C ARG A 206 3.16 7.57 20.74
N GLY A 207 3.82 7.90 21.85
CA GLY A 207 4.70 6.97 22.55
C GLY A 207 3.93 5.76 23.07
N ARG A 208 4.65 4.65 23.22
CA ARG A 208 4.13 3.40 23.79
C ARG A 208 3.94 3.52 25.31
N LEU A 209 4.87 4.21 25.97
CA LEU A 209 4.86 4.37 27.42
C LEU A 209 3.94 5.53 27.83
N THR A 210 3.15 5.27 28.85
CA THR A 210 2.28 6.25 29.50
C THR A 210 3.06 7.20 30.40
N VAL A 211 2.57 8.44 30.53
CA VAL A 211 3.14 9.45 31.44
C VAL A 211 2.39 9.57 32.76
N ASN A 212 1.23 8.92 32.92
CA ASN A 212 0.49 8.97 34.19
C ASN A 212 1.31 8.31 35.29
N SER A 213 1.32 8.93 36.48
CA SER A 213 1.83 8.28 37.68
C SER A 213 0.95 7.10 38.07
N LYS A 214 1.50 6.15 38.86
CA LYS A 214 0.75 5.00 39.38
C LYS A 214 -0.49 5.44 40.15
N GLN A 215 -0.34 6.46 41.01
CA GLN A 215 -1.45 7.02 41.79
C GLN A 215 -2.54 7.63 40.91
N HIS A 216 -2.16 8.40 39.90
CA HIS A 216 -3.14 8.97 38.98
C HIS A 216 -3.94 7.87 38.27
N LYS A 217 -3.28 6.80 37.80
CA LYS A 217 -3.98 5.67 37.17
C LYS A 217 -4.95 4.96 38.12
N ALA A 218 -4.58 4.81 39.40
CA ALA A 218 -5.44 4.16 40.40
C ALA A 218 -6.75 4.92 40.65
N ASN A 219 -6.77 6.23 40.35
CA ASN A 219 -7.93 7.09 40.54
C ASN A 219 -8.81 7.22 39.27
N LEU A 220 -8.43 6.61 38.14
CA LEU A 220 -9.20 6.69 36.90
C LEU A 220 -10.28 5.63 36.88
N LEU A 221 -11.52 6.06 36.65
CA LEU A 221 -12.67 5.18 36.46
C LEU A 221 -12.98 5.03 34.96
N VAL A 222 -13.57 3.90 34.58
CA VAL A 222 -14.05 3.62 33.20
C VAL A 222 -15.53 3.33 33.20
N SER A 223 -16.22 3.83 32.18
CA SER A 223 -17.57 3.44 31.79
C SER A 223 -17.51 2.46 30.63
#